data_AF-A0A519UIL6-F1
#
_entry.id   AF-A0A519UIL6-F1
#
_cell.length_a   1.000
_cell.length_b   1.000
_cell.length_c   1.000
_cell.angle_alpha   90.00
_cell.angle_beta   90.00
_cell.angle_gamma   90.00
#
_symmetry.space_group_name_H-M   'P 1'
#
loop_
_entity.id
_entity.type
_entity.pdbx_description
1 polymer ?
#
loop_
_entity_poly.entity_id
_entity_poly.type
_entity_poly.pdbx_seq_one_letter_code
_entity_poly.pdbx_strand_id
1 'polypeptide(L)'
;MELSCPISAERVNESVVRIVAFMVAMIAICCIAFSNYWAISLLAVDFAARAFGNGKFSLLKLIAVNISKALHLKPTMTDLAPKKFAATMGFA
;
A
#
# COMPACT_ATOMS: atom_id res chain seq x y z
N MET A 1 23.94 0.25 16.32
CA MET A 1 22.80 0.07 15.38
C MET A 1 21.80 -0.76 16.14
N GLU A 2 20.86 -0.12 16.84
CA GLU A 2 19.85 -0.85 17.61
C GLU A 2 18.88 -1.49 16.62
N LEU A 3 18.83 -2.82 16.61
CA LEU A 3 17.81 -3.60 15.91
C LEU A 3 16.48 -3.36 16.62
N SER A 4 15.87 -2.21 16.36
CA SER A 4 14.51 -1.91 16.78
C SER A 4 13.56 -2.71 15.90
N CYS A 5 13.37 -3.99 16.19
CA CYS A 5 12.37 -4.84 15.55
C CYS A 5 11.00 -4.21 15.79
N PRO A 6 10.36 -3.60 14.78
CA PRO A 6 9.15 -2.85 15.01
C PRO A 6 8.00 -3.87 15.07
N ILE A 7 7.74 -4.39 16.27
CA ILE A 7 6.59 -5.22 16.57
C ILE A 7 5.42 -4.30 16.93
N SER A 8 4.24 -4.52 16.35
CA SER A 8 3.04 -3.76 16.67
C SER A 8 1.86 -4.70 16.82
N ALA A 9 0.96 -4.41 17.76
CA ALA A 9 -0.28 -5.18 17.91
C ALA A 9 -1.21 -5.01 16.70
N GLU A 10 -0.99 -3.99 15.87
CA GLU A 10 -1.80 -3.73 14.69
C GLU A 10 -1.40 -4.66 13.53
N ARG A 11 -2.38 -5.38 13.00
CA ARG A 11 -2.20 -6.35 11.91
C ARG A 11 -2.83 -5.82 10.62
N VAL A 12 -2.20 -6.13 9.49
CA VAL A 12 -2.71 -5.83 8.15
C VAL A 12 -2.80 -7.09 7.30
N ASN A 13 -3.83 -7.14 6.46
CA ASN A 13 -4.03 -8.22 5.50
C ASN A 13 -3.01 -8.14 4.36
N GLU A 14 -2.15 -9.14 4.24
CA GLU A 14 -1.12 -9.23 3.21
C GLU A 14 -1.69 -9.28 1.80
N SER A 15 -2.78 -10.03 1.59
CA SER A 15 -3.43 -10.17 0.29
C SER A 15 -3.90 -8.82 -0.25
N VAL A 16 -4.45 -7.96 0.62
CA VAL A 16 -4.86 -6.59 0.26
C VAL A 16 -3.65 -5.74 -0.10
N VAL A 17 -2.56 -5.82 0.68
CA VAL A 17 -1.32 -5.08 0.38
C VAL A 17 -0.73 -5.49 -0.98
N ARG A 18 -0.79 -6.79 -1.32
CA ARG A 18 -0.33 -7.31 -2.61
C ARG A 18 -1.19 -6.81 -3.78
N ILE A 19 -2.50 -6.77 -3.62
CA ILE A 19 -3.42 -6.20 -4.62
C ILE A 19 -3.14 -4.71 -4.83
N VAL A 20 -2.92 -3.94 -3.76
CA VAL A 20 -2.54 -2.52 -3.88
C VAL A 20 -1.22 -2.35 -4.62
N ALA A 21 -0.20 -3.16 -4.30
CA ALA A 21 1.07 -3.12 -5.02
C ALA A 21 0.91 -3.41 -6.53
N PHE A 22 0.05 -4.38 -6.88
CA PHE A 22 -0.28 -4.68 -8.27
C PHE A 22 -0.99 -3.51 -8.97
N MET A 23 -1.96 -2.86 -8.30
CA MET A 23 -2.63 -1.66 -8.84
C MET A 23 -1.64 -0.53 -9.10
N VAL A 24 -0.75 -0.25 -8.13
CA VAL A 24 0.28 0.78 -8.27
C VAL A 24 1.18 0.48 -9.46
N ALA A 25 1.64 -0.77 -9.61
CA ALA A 25 2.47 -1.18 -10.73
C ALA A 25 1.73 -1.01 -12.08
N MET A 26 0.46 -1.43 -12.17
CA MET A 26 -0.34 -1.26 -13.38
C MET A 26 -0.52 0.22 -13.73
N ILE A 27 -0.87 1.06 -12.74
CA ILE A 27 -1.04 2.50 -12.96
C ILE A 27 0.28 3.14 -13.39
N ALA A 28 1.41 2.77 -12.77
CA ALA A 28 2.73 3.27 -13.15
C ALA A 28 3.09 2.91 -14.60
N ILE A 29 2.82 1.67 -15.03
CA ILE A 29 3.03 1.23 -16.43
C ILE A 29 2.15 2.06 -17.37
N CYS A 30 0.87 2.26 -17.03
CA CYS A 30 -0.02 3.12 -17.82
C CYS A 30 0.47 4.57 -17.86
N CYS A 31 0.99 5.13 -16.76
CA CYS A 31 1.55 6.49 -16.74
C CYS A 31 2.69 6.63 -17.75
N ILE A 32 3.60 5.66 -17.78
CA ILE A 32 4.75 5.66 -18.68
C ILE A 32 4.27 5.52 -20.13
N ALA A 33 3.34 4.59 -20.40
CA ALA A 33 2.84 4.35 -21.75
C ALA A 33 2.08 5.55 -22.35
N PHE A 34 1.31 6.28 -21.54
CA PHE A 34 0.50 7.43 -21.99
C PHE A 34 1.15 8.80 -21.75
N SER A 35 2.39 8.85 -21.21
CA SER A 35 3.05 10.09 -20.75
C SER A 35 2.18 10.98 -19.86
N ASN A 36 1.32 10.37 -19.04
CA ASN A 36 0.40 11.11 -18.18
C ASN A 36 1.03 11.38 -16.82
N TYR A 37 1.65 12.53 -16.68
CA TYR A 37 2.31 12.98 -15.45
C TYR A 37 1.34 13.19 -14.28
N TRP A 38 0.04 13.40 -14.54
CA TRP A 38 -0.95 13.65 -13.48
C TRP A 38 -1.16 12.42 -12.59
N ALA A 39 -1.11 11.23 -13.19
CA ALA A 39 -1.31 9.98 -12.47
C ALA A 39 -0.13 9.63 -11.52
N ILE A 40 1.07 10.15 -11.78
CA ILE A 40 2.22 10.06 -10.86
C ILE A 40 1.95 10.85 -9.59
N SER A 41 1.41 12.08 -9.71
CA SER A 41 1.05 12.91 -8.55
C SER A 41 -0.01 12.22 -7.69
N LEU A 42 -1.03 11.63 -8.31
CA LEU A 42 -2.05 10.86 -7.62
C LEU A 42 -1.46 9.63 -6.88
N LEU A 43 -0.52 8.92 -7.51
CA LEU A 43 0.19 7.80 -6.87
C LEU A 43 1.04 8.25 -5.68
N ALA A 44 1.71 9.40 -5.79
CA ALA A 44 2.53 9.97 -4.72
C ALA A 44 1.68 10.35 -3.51
N VAL A 45 0.52 10.99 -3.72
CA VAL A 45 -0.43 11.33 -2.65
C VAL A 45 -0.99 10.07 -1.99
N ASP A 46 -1.39 9.06 -2.76
CA ASP A 46 -1.85 7.78 -2.20
C ASP A 46 -0.74 7.06 -1.41
N PHE A 47 0.49 7.09 -1.90
CA PHE A 47 1.65 6.54 -1.20
C PHE A 47 1.94 7.28 0.11
N ALA A 48 1.88 8.62 0.12
CA ALA A 48 2.00 9.44 1.33
C ALA A 48 0.89 9.15 2.34
N ALA A 49 -0.36 9.04 1.88
CA ALA A 49 -1.49 8.69 2.73
C ALA A 49 -1.34 7.30 3.38
N ARG A 50 -0.64 6.36 2.72
CA ARG A 50 -0.31 5.04 3.28
C ARG A 50 0.89 5.05 4.22
N ALA A 51 1.89 5.89 3.97
CA ALA A 51 3.08 6.01 4.82
C ALA A 51 2.77 6.73 6.14
N PHE A 52 2.09 7.88 6.07
CA PHE A 52 1.82 8.73 7.24
C PHE A 52 0.45 8.48 7.88
N GLY A 53 -0.56 8.10 7.09
CA GLY A 53 -1.89 7.80 7.60
C GLY A 53 -1.99 6.42 8.26
N ASN A 54 -3.11 6.14 8.93
CA ASN A 54 -3.43 4.82 9.48
C ASN A 54 -3.80 3.77 8.40
N GLY A 55 -3.40 4.01 7.15
CA GLY A 55 -3.81 3.23 5.98
C GLY A 55 -5.33 3.18 5.76
N LYS A 56 -6.16 3.89 6.53
CA LYS A 56 -7.63 3.91 6.40
C LYS A 56 -8.11 4.85 5.29
N PHE A 57 -7.28 5.84 4.92
CA PHE A 57 -7.63 6.89 3.97
C PHE A 57 -7.18 6.63 2.52
N SER A 58 -6.50 5.51 2.24
CA SER A 58 -6.10 5.19 0.87
C SER A 58 -7.27 4.63 0.06
N LEU A 59 -7.63 5.35 -1.01
CA LEU A 59 -8.67 4.94 -1.97
C LEU A 59 -8.33 3.58 -2.60
N LEU A 60 -7.05 3.37 -2.95
CA LEU A 60 -6.58 2.09 -3.53
C LEU A 60 -6.79 0.93 -2.57
N LYS A 61 -6.58 1.12 -1.27
CA LYS A 61 -6.82 0.07 -0.28
C LYS A 61 -8.30 -0.31 -0.20
N LEU A 62 -9.22 0.66 -0.26
CA LEU A 62 -10.66 0.38 -0.22
C LEU A 62 -11.08 -0.47 -1.43
N ILE A 63 -10.59 -0.13 -2.62
CA ILE A 63 -10.81 -0.93 -3.83
C ILE A 63 -10.18 -2.32 -3.66
N ALA A 64 -8.95 -2.41 -3.16
CA ALA A 64 -8.25 -3.67 -2.95
C ALA A 64 -8.96 -4.60 -1.94
N VAL A 65 -9.58 -4.06 -0.89
CA VAL A 65 -10.40 -4.84 0.06
C VAL A 65 -11.64 -5.41 -0.64
N ASN A 66 -12.31 -4.62 -1.49
CA ASN A 66 -13.46 -5.10 -2.24
C ASN A 66 -13.06 -6.19 -3.24
N ILE A 67 -11.93 -6.02 -3.93
CA ILE A 67 -11.39 -7.05 -4.83
C ILE A 67 -10.98 -8.31 -4.06
N SER A 68 -10.32 -8.18 -2.90
CA SER A 68 -9.93 -9.36 -2.11
C SER A 68 -11.15 -10.15 -1.64
N LYS A 69 -12.25 -9.46 -1.32
CA LYS A 69 -13.54 -10.07 -0.99
C LYS A 69 -14.16 -10.74 -2.22
N ALA A 70 -14.22 -10.05 -3.36
CA ALA A 70 -14.79 -10.60 -4.59
C ALA A 70 -14.06 -11.84 -5.09
N LEU A 71 -12.73 -11.88 -4.93
CA LEU A 71 -11.88 -12.99 -5.35
C LEU A 71 -11.70 -14.05 -4.25
N HIS A 72 -12.41 -13.94 -3.12
CA HIS A 72 -12.34 -14.84 -1.96
C HIS A 72 -10.90 -15.16 -1.51
N LEU A 73 -9.99 -14.17 -1.55
CA LEU A 73 -8.61 -14.40 -1.10
C LEU A 73 -8.58 -14.64 0.40
N LYS A 74 -7.85 -15.68 0.82
CA LYS A 74 -7.61 -15.95 2.23
C LYS A 74 -6.90 -14.74 2.86
N PRO A 75 -7.45 -14.12 3.92
CA PRO A 75 -6.82 -13.01 4.59
C PRO A 75 -5.67 -13.55 5.47
N THR A 76 -4.44 -13.16 5.14
CA THR A 76 -3.27 -13.45 5.99
C THR A 76 -2.92 -12.20 6.78
N MET A 77 -3.16 -12.24 8.09
CA MET A 77 -2.88 -11.12 8.99
C MET A 77 -1.40 -11.11 9.35
N THR A 78 -0.72 -10.00 9.05
CA THR A 78 0.73 -9.81 9.24
C THR A 78 0.97 -8.53 10.02
N ASP A 79 2.11 -8.39 10.70
CA ASP A 79 2.42 -7.16 11.43
C ASP A 79 2.45 -5.93 10.53
N LEU A 80 1.76 -4.87 10.96
CA LEU A 80 1.69 -3.61 10.21
C LEU A 80 3.00 -2.84 10.28
N ALA A 81 3.70 -2.92 11.41
CA ALA A 81 4.85 -2.06 11.69
C ALA A 81 6.03 -2.23 10.70
N PRO A 82 6.45 -3.44 10.30
CA PRO A 82 7.46 -3.61 9.25
C PRO A 82 7.03 -3.01 7.90
N LYS A 83 5.73 -3.12 7.57
CA LYS A 83 5.17 -2.59 6.31
C LYS A 83 5.05 -1.07 6.32
N LYS A 84 4.71 -0.48 7.46
CA LYS A 84 4.68 0.97 7.63
C LYS A 84 6.08 1.55 7.59
N PHE A 85 7.05 0.91 8.25
CA PHE A 85 8.46 1.28 8.18
C PHE A 85 8.98 1.29 6.73
N ALA A 86 8.69 0.24 5.96
CA ALA A 86 9.05 0.18 4.54
C ALA A 86 8.40 1.29 3.71
N ALA A 87 7.14 1.65 4.00
CA ALA A 87 6.47 2.75 3.32
C ALA A 87 7.05 4.13 3.69
N THR A 88 7.43 4.34 4.96
CA THR A 88 8.05 5.59 5.41
C THR A 88 9.49 5.75 4.92
N MET A 89 10.23 4.65 4.72
CA MET A 89 11.58 4.69 4.13
C MET A 89 11.60 5.32 2.73
N GLY A 90 10.49 5.27 1.98
CA GLY A 90 10.40 5.95 0.68
C GLY A 90 10.32 7.48 0.77
N PHE A 91 10.16 8.05 1.97
CA PHE A 91 10.10 9.49 2.23
C PHE A 91 11.26 10.04 3.05
N ALA A 92 12.10 9.16 3.61
CA ALA A 92 13.21 9.50 4.52
C ALA A 92 14.55 9.48 3.79
#